data_AF-A0A0F5PH51-F1
#
_entry.id   AF-A0A0F5PH51-F1
#
_cell.length_a   1.000
_cell.length_b   1.000
_cell.length_c   1.000
_cell.angle_alpha   90.00
_cell.angle_beta   90.00
_cell.angle_gamma   90.00
#
_symmetry.space_group_name_H-M   'P 1'
#
loop_
_entity.id
_entity.type
_entity.pdbx_description
1 polymer ?
#
loop_
_entity_poly.entity_id
_entity_poly.type
_entity_poly.pdbx_seq_one_letter_code
_entity_poly.pdbx_strand_id
1 'polypeptide(L)'
;MGSTLAAAAIFNARDSDALLDLGFACSTGTRGMSIDLVSAHQWFNLAALAGSEEAQYCRADIADQMSNREIAEAQRRARTWLASHAAH
;
A
#
# COMPACT_ATOMS: atom_id res chain seq x y z
N MET A 1 0.09 22.66 11.96
CA MET A 1 -0.53 21.39 12.42
C MET A 1 -1.80 21.20 11.60
N GLY A 2 -1.82 20.32 10.61
CA GLY A 2 -3.02 20.09 9.80
C GLY A 2 -2.73 19.59 8.40
N SER A 3 -2.34 18.33 8.25
CA SER A 3 -2.30 17.66 6.94
C SER A 3 -2.39 16.12 7.02
N THR A 4 -2.88 15.55 8.12
CA THR A 4 -3.02 14.08 8.24
C THR A 4 -4.46 13.59 8.04
N LEU A 5 -5.46 14.45 8.26
CA LEU A 5 -6.88 14.06 8.09
C LEU A 5 -7.32 13.98 6.62
N ALA A 6 -6.70 14.75 5.72
CA ALA A 6 -7.10 14.75 4.31
C ALA A 6 -6.73 13.45 3.60
N ALA A 7 -5.60 12.81 3.93
CA ALA A 7 -5.19 11.53 3.32
C ALA A 7 -6.10 10.37 3.76
N ALA A 8 -6.56 10.37 5.02
CA ALA A 8 -7.50 9.37 5.54
C ALA A 8 -8.92 9.52 4.96
N ALA A 9 -9.27 10.70 4.44
CA ALA A 9 -10.58 10.96 3.83
C ALA A 9 -10.69 10.53 2.36
N ILE A 10 -9.59 10.10 1.72
CA ILE A 10 -9.59 9.69 0.30
C ILE A 10 -10.16 8.28 0.12
N PHE A 11 -10.06 7.42 1.15
CA PHE A 11 -10.41 6.00 1.02
C PHE A 11 -11.46 5.57 2.03
N ASN A 12 -12.48 4.88 1.54
CA ASN A 12 -13.46 4.20 2.37
C ASN A 12 -13.05 2.72 2.55
N ALA A 13 -13.73 1.97 3.42
CA ALA A 13 -13.40 0.56 3.70
C ALA A 13 -13.39 -0.34 2.45
N ARG A 14 -14.17 0.01 1.42
CA ARG A 14 -14.21 -0.78 0.18
C ARG A 14 -12.96 -0.56 -0.68
N ASP A 15 -12.33 0.61 -0.54
CA ASP A 15 -11.04 0.89 -1.17
C ASP A 15 -9.90 0.19 -0.41
N SER A 16 -9.97 0.06 0.92
CA SER A 16 -8.95 -0.65 1.69
C SER A 16 -8.87 -2.15 1.34
N ASP A 17 -10.01 -2.81 1.14
CA ASP A 17 -10.06 -4.23 0.76
C ASP A 17 -9.50 -4.45 -0.65
N ALA A 18 -9.85 -3.58 -1.61
CA ALA A 18 -9.33 -3.67 -2.98
C ALA A 18 -7.80 -3.46 -3.04
N LEU A 19 -7.28 -2.54 -2.22
CA LEU A 19 -5.84 -2.31 -2.08
C LEU A 19 -5.15 -3.50 -1.39
N LEU A 20 -5.79 -4.10 -0.39
CA LEU A 20 -5.29 -5.31 0.28
C LEU A 20 -5.18 -6.49 -0.70
N ASP A 21 -6.21 -6.72 -1.52
CA ASP A 21 -6.23 -7.76 -2.56
C ASP A 21 -5.10 -7.59 -3.59
N LEU A 22 -4.82 -6.34 -4.00
CA LEU A 22 -3.69 -6.03 -4.89
C LEU A 22 -2.36 -6.35 -4.22
N GLY A 23 -2.21 -6.03 -2.94
CA GLY A 23 -1.03 -6.40 -2.15
C GLY A 23 -0.79 -7.91 -2.16
N PHE A 24 -1.83 -8.71 -1.93
CA PHE A 24 -1.75 -10.16 -2.01
C PHE A 24 -1.42 -10.66 -3.42
N ALA A 25 -2.02 -10.07 -4.46
CA ALA A 25 -1.74 -10.47 -5.83
C ALA A 25 -0.26 -10.28 -6.20
N CYS A 26 0.33 -9.15 -5.80
CA CYS A 26 1.74 -8.85 -6.00
C CYS A 26 2.67 -9.72 -5.14
N SER A 27 2.32 -10.02 -3.88
CA SER A 27 3.19 -10.82 -3.00
C SER A 27 3.20 -12.31 -3.37
N THR A 28 2.10 -12.82 -3.90
CA THR A 28 1.95 -14.24 -4.28
C THR A 28 2.20 -14.51 -5.75
N GLY A 29 2.30 -13.46 -6.59
CA GLY A 29 2.42 -13.62 -8.04
C GLY A 29 1.17 -14.25 -8.68
N THR A 30 -0.02 -13.91 -8.18
CA THR A 30 -1.28 -14.41 -8.74
C THR A 30 -1.80 -13.47 -9.83
N ARG A 31 -2.88 -13.87 -10.54
CA ARG A 31 -3.46 -13.10 -11.65
C ARG A 31 -2.48 -12.83 -12.82
N GLY A 32 -1.51 -13.72 -13.02
CA GLY A 32 -0.49 -13.61 -14.07
C GLY A 32 0.64 -12.62 -13.75
N MET A 33 0.72 -12.13 -12.52
CA MET A 33 1.79 -11.24 -12.06
C MET A 33 3.00 -12.06 -11.59
N SER A 34 4.22 -11.53 -11.78
CA SER A 34 5.38 -12.02 -11.04
C SER A 34 5.32 -11.53 -9.59
N ILE A 35 5.98 -12.24 -8.67
CA ILE A 35 6.16 -11.76 -7.30
C ILE A 35 6.91 -10.43 -7.33
N ASP A 36 6.32 -9.39 -6.74
CA ASP A 36 6.89 -8.05 -6.61
C ASP A 36 6.57 -7.49 -5.22
N LEU A 37 7.54 -7.62 -4.31
CA LEU A 37 7.39 -7.15 -2.93
C LEU A 37 7.35 -5.63 -2.81
N VAL A 38 7.95 -4.89 -3.76
CA VAL A 38 7.88 -3.42 -3.76
C VAL A 38 6.46 -2.96 -4.05
N SER A 39 5.81 -3.55 -5.05
CA SER A 39 4.41 -3.27 -5.36
C SER A 39 3.47 -3.78 -4.28
N ALA A 40 3.72 -4.96 -3.71
CA ALA A 40 2.93 -5.48 -2.58
C ALA A 40 2.97 -4.54 -1.37
N HIS A 41 4.18 -4.10 -0.96
CA HIS A 41 4.33 -3.19 0.17
C HIS A 41 3.68 -1.82 -0.10
N GLN A 42 3.74 -1.33 -1.34
CA GLN A 42 3.03 -0.11 -1.73
C GLN A 42 1.52 -0.25 -1.47
N TRP A 43 0.90 -1.33 -1.95
CA TRP A 43 -0.54 -1.54 -1.83
C TRP A 43 -0.99 -1.76 -0.40
N PHE A 44 -0.24 -2.57 0.38
CA PHE A 44 -0.50 -2.73 1.81
C PHE A 44 -0.33 -1.42 2.59
N ASN A 45 0.62 -0.56 2.22
CA ASN A 45 0.75 0.76 2.85
C ASN A 45 -0.47 1.65 2.58
N LEU A 46 -1.00 1.64 1.35
CA LEU A 46 -2.20 2.40 1.01
C LEU A 46 -3.45 1.84 1.72
N ALA A 47 -3.62 0.52 1.73
CA ALA A 47 -4.72 -0.14 2.46
C ALA A 47 -4.66 0.14 3.98
N ALA A 48 -3.46 0.14 4.56
CA ALA A 48 -3.26 0.49 5.97
C ALA A 48 -3.63 1.94 6.28
N LEU A 49 -3.30 2.87 5.39
CA LEU A 49 -3.69 4.29 5.51
C LEU A 49 -5.21 4.47 5.36
N ALA A 50 -5.87 3.60 4.60
CA ALA A 50 -7.33 3.53 4.45
C ALA A 50 -8.04 2.81 5.61
N GLY A 51 -7.30 2.31 6.61
CA GLY A 51 -7.85 1.73 7.83
C GLY A 51 -7.80 0.20 7.93
N SER A 52 -7.18 -0.51 6.99
CA SER A 52 -7.02 -1.98 7.10
C SER A 52 -5.92 -2.36 8.08
N GLU A 53 -6.29 -2.95 9.21
CA GLU A 53 -5.34 -3.52 10.19
C GLU A 53 -4.58 -4.71 9.59
N GLU A 54 -5.25 -5.56 8.82
CA GLU A 54 -4.63 -6.68 8.12
C GLU A 54 -3.50 -6.21 7.19
N ALA A 55 -3.73 -5.13 6.44
CA ALA A 55 -2.70 -4.54 5.61
C ALA A 55 -1.50 -4.01 6.40
N GLN A 56 -1.70 -3.54 7.64
CA GLN A 56 -0.60 -3.13 8.52
C GLN A 56 0.29 -4.33 8.87
N TYR A 57 -0.31 -5.47 9.21
CA TYR A 57 0.41 -6.71 9.48
C TYR A 57 1.14 -7.23 8.23
N CYS A 58 0.44 -7.35 7.10
CA CYS A 58 1.06 -7.82 5.85
C CYS A 58 2.21 -6.92 5.40
N ARG A 59 2.09 -5.59 5.54
CA ARG A 59 3.16 -4.66 5.23
C ARG A 59 4.40 -4.88 6.10
N ALA A 60 4.22 -5.12 7.39
CA ALA A 60 5.33 -5.38 8.31
C ALA A 60 6.00 -6.73 8.00
N ASP A 61 5.20 -7.77 7.77
CA ASP A 61 5.69 -9.12 7.48
C ASP A 61 6.56 -9.19 6.23
N ILE A 62 6.13 -8.56 5.12
CA ILE A 62 6.94 -8.58 3.89
C ILE A 62 8.14 -7.64 3.94
N ALA A 63 8.12 -6.63 4.82
CA ALA A 63 9.24 -5.67 4.94
C ALA A 63 10.52 -6.35 5.44
N ASP A 64 10.40 -7.42 6.23
CA ASP A 64 11.54 -8.22 6.71
C ASP A 64 12.28 -8.95 5.57
N GLN A 65 11.64 -9.10 4.41
CA GLN A 65 12.23 -9.71 3.21
C GLN A 65 12.75 -8.68 2.19
N MET A 66 12.62 -7.39 2.48
CA MET A 66 12.96 -6.31 1.57
C MET A 66 14.20 -5.56 2.06
N SER A 67 14.96 -5.02 1.11
CA SER A 67 16.01 -4.06 1.43
C SER A 67 15.43 -2.69 1.80
N ASN A 68 16.19 -1.90 2.56
CA ASN A 68 15.84 -0.50 2.87
C ASN A 68 15.56 0.34 1.59
N ARG A 69 16.24 0.03 0.47
CA ARG A 69 16.02 0.72 -0.81
C ARG A 69 14.66 0.37 -1.40
N GLU A 70 14.27 -0.89 -1.36
CA GLU A 70 12.97 -1.38 -1.83
C GLU A 70 11.82 -0.83 -0.99
N ILE A 71 11.98 -0.78 0.35
CA ILE A 71 11.00 -0.15 1.25
C ILE A 71 10.85 1.34 0.93
N ALA A 72 11.96 2.07 0.77
CA ALA A 72 11.93 3.49 0.44
C ALA A 72 11.24 3.75 -0.91
N GLU A 73 11.47 2.87 -1.89
CA GLU A 73 10.82 2.91 -3.19
C GLU A 73 9.32 2.65 -3.10
N ALA A 74 8.89 1.60 -2.39
CA ALA A 74 7.47 1.28 -2.19
C ALA A 74 6.72 2.45 -1.54
N GLN A 75 7.31 3.05 -0.50
CA GLN A 75 6.74 4.23 0.17
C GLN A 75 6.70 5.46 -0.75
N ARG A 76 7.71 5.66 -1.60
CA ARG A 76 7.72 6.73 -2.59
C ARG A 76 6.58 6.55 -3.59
N ARG A 77 6.39 5.34 -4.12
CA ARG A 77 5.28 5.04 -5.04
C ARG A 77 3.92 5.26 -4.39
N ALA A 78 3.74 4.84 -3.14
CA ALA A 78 2.50 5.09 -2.39
C ALA A 78 2.21 6.60 -2.24
N ARG A 79 3.22 7.42 -1.89
CA ARG A 79 3.07 8.88 -1.82
C ARG A 79 2.72 9.50 -3.18
N THR A 80 3.40 9.09 -4.24
CA THR A 80 3.12 9.58 -5.60
C THR A 80 1.69 9.24 -6.01
N TRP A 81 1.24 8.02 -5.73
CA TRP A 81 -0.10 7.57 -6.04
C TRP A 81 -1.15 8.38 -5.25
N LEU A 82 -0.94 8.64 -3.95
CA LEU A 82 -1.82 9.52 -3.18
C LEU A 82 -1.86 10.94 -3.76
N ALA A 83 -0.71 11.50 -4.12
CA ALA A 83 -0.63 12.85 -4.68
C ALA A 83 -1.39 12.98 -6.02
N SER A 84 -1.38 11.94 -6.87
CA SER A 84 -2.13 11.95 -8.12
C SER A 84 -3.64 11.77 -7.94
N HIS A 85 -4.07 11.15 -6.83
CA HIS A 85 -5.49 10.87 -6.57
C HIS A 85 -6.13 11.84 -5.54
N ALA A 86 -5.34 12.66 -4.85
CA ALA A 86 -5.82 13.71 -3.94
C ALA A 86 -6.15 15.05 -4.65
N ALA A 87 -5.80 15.18 -5.94
CA ALA A 87 -5.99 16.40 -6.73
C ALA A 87 -7.33 16.44 -7.50
N HIS A 88 -8.22 15.49 -7.25
CA HIS A 88 -9.56 15.37 -7.83
C HIS A 88 -10.59 15.18 -6.72
#